data_AF-A0A435FS08-F1
#
_entry.id   AF-A0A435FS08-F1
#
_cell.length_a   1.000
_cell.length_b   1.000
_cell.length_c   1.000
_cell.angle_alpha   90.00
_cell.angle_beta   90.00
_cell.angle_gamma   90.00
#
_symmetry.space_group_name_H-M   'P 1'
#
loop_
_entity.id
_entity.type
_entity.pdbx_description
1 polymer ?
#
loop_
_entity_poly.entity_id
_entity_poly.type
_entity_poly.pdbx_seq_one_letter_code
_entity_poly.pdbx_strand_id
1 'polypeptide(L)' 'GLVEVPGLGPRPLPFEPAGLVDLHVHLVPADEAPRFQEDAASSIVGCLVPQVDVVERNIPAALPVVMARLSIAPFL' A
#
# COMPACT_ATOMS: atom_id res chain seq x y z
N GLY A 1 15.43 9.70 -5.96
CA GLY A 1 15.01 8.31 -6.19
C GLY A 1 14.72 8.18 -7.66
N LEU A 2 14.84 6.98 -8.22
CA LEU A 2 14.42 6.72 -9.59
C LEU A 2 13.04 6.08 -9.57
N VAL A 3 12.20 6.41 -10.54
CA VAL A 3 10.91 5.74 -10.79
C VAL A 3 10.86 5.27 -12.23
N GLU A 4 10.26 4.12 -12.48
CA GLU A 4 9.98 3.64 -13.83
C GLU A 4 8.48 3.73 -14.11
N VAL A 5 8.13 4.23 -15.29
CA VAL A 5 6.79 4.10 -15.87
C VAL A 5 6.97 3.34 -17.18
N PRO A 6 6.17 2.28 -17.43
CA PRO A 6 6.27 1.50 -18.65
C PRO A 6 6.28 2.39 -19.90
N GLY A 7 7.30 2.22 -20.74
CA GLY A 7 7.49 2.99 -21.98
C GLY A 7 8.22 4.33 -21.84
N LEU A 8 8.48 4.84 -20.63
CA LEU A 8 9.18 6.11 -20.40
C LEU A 8 10.63 5.96 -19.94
N GLY A 9 11.02 4.74 -19.55
CA GLY A 9 12.30 4.43 -18.90
C GLY A 9 12.43 5.02 -17.49
N PRO A 10 13.56 4.80 -16.79
CA PRO A 10 13.79 5.36 -15.46
C PRO A 10 13.87 6.89 -15.47
N ARG A 11 13.20 7.56 -14.53
CA ARG A 11 13.20 9.02 -14.36
C ARG A 11 13.57 9.42 -12.93
N PRO A 12 14.29 10.54 -12.74
CA PRO A 12 14.56 11.06 -11.41
C PRO A 12 13.29 11.63 -10.77
N LEU A 13 13.15 11.40 -9.47
CA LEU A 13 12.08 11.88 -8.59
C LEU A 13 12.73 12.36 -7.26
N PRO A 14 12.21 13.41 -6.60
CA PRO A 14 12.49 13.64 -5.19
C PRO A 14 12.32 12.37 -4.37
N PHE A 15 13.15 12.16 -3.36
CA PHE A 15 13.07 10.95 -2.53
C PHE A 15 13.44 11.24 -1.09
N GLU A 16 12.84 10.46 -0.21
CA GLU A 16 13.27 10.33 1.16
C GLU A 16 14.27 9.16 1.27
N PRO A 17 15.46 9.34 1.87
CA PRO A 17 16.46 8.27 2.02
C PRO A 17 16.02 7.12 2.93
N ALA A 18 15.11 7.35 3.88
CA ALA A 18 14.60 6.33 4.80
C ALA A 18 13.19 6.68 5.30
N GLY A 19 12.38 5.67 5.59
CA GLY A 19 11.04 5.86 6.17
C GLY A 19 10.68 4.70 7.09
N LEU A 20 9.77 4.97 8.03
CA LEU A 20 9.12 3.92 8.81
C LEU A 20 8.09 3.21 7.94
N VAL A 21 8.10 1.88 7.95
CA VAL A 21 7.06 1.07 7.31
C VAL A 21 6.06 0.67 8.38
N ASP A 22 4.91 1.34 8.43
CA ASP A 22 3.83 1.15 9.40
C ASP A 22 2.62 0.38 8.81
N LEU A 23 2.54 0.26 7.48
CA LEU A 23 1.51 -0.49 6.78
C LEU A 23 2.06 -1.21 5.55
N HIS A 24 1.72 -2.49 5.40
CA HIS A 24 1.91 -3.27 4.19
C HIS A 24 0.61 -3.30 3.39
N VAL A 25 0.61 -2.66 2.22
CA VAL A 25 -0.52 -2.70 1.27
C VAL A 25 -0.24 -3.77 0.23
N HIS A 26 -0.98 -4.87 0.27
CA HIS A 26 -0.81 -5.99 -0.63
C HIS A 26 -1.83 -5.90 -1.77
N LEU A 27 -1.35 -5.79 -3.01
CA LEU A 27 -2.20 -5.69 -4.19
C LEU A 27 -2.61 -7.09 -4.66
N VAL A 28 -3.92 -7.36 -4.69
CA VAL A 28 -4.48 -8.66 -5.06
C VAL A 28 -5.44 -8.54 -6.26
N PRO A 29 -5.62 -9.61 -7.06
CA PRO A 29 -6.67 -9.68 -8.06
C PRO A 29 -8.06 -9.34 -7.50
N ALA A 30 -8.93 -8.79 -8.34
CA ALA A 30 -10.24 -8.29 -7.90
C ALA A 30 -11.17 -9.37 -7.34
N ASP A 31 -11.02 -10.62 -7.80
CA ASP A 31 -11.75 -11.80 -7.35
C ASP A 31 -11.14 -12.44 -6.09
N GLU A 32 -9.91 -12.08 -5.74
CA GLU A 32 -9.21 -12.53 -4.54
C GLU A 32 -9.34 -11.54 -3.36
N ALA A 33 -9.70 -10.28 -3.64
CA ALA A 33 -9.86 -9.26 -2.60
C ALA A 33 -11.02 -9.59 -1.65
N PRO A 34 -10.75 -9.79 -0.34
CA PRO A 34 -11.81 -10.08 0.62
C PRO A 34 -12.66 -8.82 0.83
N ARG A 35 -13.99 -8.97 0.81
CA ARG A 35 -14.92 -7.87 1.13
C ARG A 35 -14.78 -7.40 2.58
N PHE A 36 -14.57 -8.34 3.49
CA PHE A 36 -14.30 -8.10 4.91
C PHE A 36 -12.97 -8.74 5.26
N GLN A 37 -12.12 -7.99 5.97
CA GLN A 37 -10.78 -8.40 6.34
C GLN A 37 -10.65 -8.25 7.86
N GLU A 38 -10.23 -9.31 8.54
CA GLU A 38 -9.81 -9.23 9.94
C GLU A 38 -8.46 -8.50 10.04
N ASP A 39 -8.11 -8.05 11.25
CA ASP A 39 -6.80 -7.45 11.47
C ASP A 39 -5.70 -8.48 11.19
N ALA A 40 -4.89 -8.19 10.17
CA ALA A 40 -3.78 -9.02 9.72
C ALA A 40 -2.45 -8.28 9.87
N ALA A 41 -1.37 -9.04 9.98
CA ALA A 41 -0.01 -8.54 9.95
C ALA A 41 0.87 -9.48 9.13
N SER A 42 1.87 -8.90 8.47
CA SER A 42 2.92 -9.62 7.75
C SER A 42 4.28 -9.39 8.36
N SER A 43 5.17 -10.36 8.22
CA SER A 43 6.57 -10.19 8.62
C SER A 43 7.38 -9.53 7.50
N ILE A 44 7.98 -8.38 7.78
CA ILE A 44 8.95 -7.71 6.91
C ILE A 44 10.27 -7.64 7.67
N VAL A 45 11.26 -8.41 7.21
CA VAL A 45 12.59 -8.50 7.87
C VAL A 45 12.46 -8.85 9.36
N GLY A 46 11.51 -9.72 9.72
CA GLY A 46 11.25 -10.13 11.11
C GLY A 46 10.37 -9.18 11.93
N CYS A 47 10.06 -7.98 11.42
CA CYS A 47 9.13 -7.05 12.05
C CYS A 47 7.69 -7.38 11.64
N LEU A 48 6.76 -7.46 12.60
CA LEU A 48 5.34 -7.55 12.29
C LEU A 48 4.81 -6.17 11.90
N VAL A 49 4.29 -6.07 10.68
CA VAL A 49 3.71 -4.86 10.11
C VAL A 49 2.25 -5.14 9.79
N PRO A 50 1.30 -4.28 10.21
CA PRO A 50 -0.10 -4.38 9.80
C PRO A 50 -0.22 -4.53 8.28
N GLN A 51 -1.05 -5.46 7.82
CA GLN A 51 -1.31 -5.69 6.40
C GLN A 51 -2.76 -5.38 6.07
N VAL A 52 -3.01 -4.92 4.84
CA VAL A 52 -4.33 -4.88 4.23
C VAL A 52 -4.22 -5.29 2.76
N ASP A 53 -5.17 -6.11 2.30
CA ASP A 53 -5.27 -6.50 0.90
C ASP A 53 -6.18 -5.51 0.16
N VAL A 54 -5.76 -5.04 -1.00
CA VAL A 54 -6.54 -4.13 -1.85
C VAL A 54 -6.51 -4.58 -3.30
N VAL A 55 -7.58 -4.28 -4.04
CA VAL A 55 -7.68 -4.64 -5.46
C VAL A 55 -6.58 -3.95 -6.26
N GLU A 56 -5.79 -4.72 -7.00
CA GLU A 56 -4.77 -4.18 -7.90
C GLU A 56 -5.39 -3.26 -8.96
N ARG A 57 -4.63 -2.22 -9.35
CA ARG A 57 -5.01 -1.30 -10.44
C ARG A 57 -6.35 -0.56 -10.23
N ASN A 58 -6.89 -0.53 -9.00
CA ASN A 58 -8.11 0.20 -8.67
C ASN A 58 -7.87 1.24 -7.56
N ILE A 59 -7.27 2.37 -7.95
CA ILE A 59 -6.95 3.47 -7.03
C ILE A 59 -8.18 4.00 -6.28
N PRO A 60 -9.34 4.24 -6.94
CA PRO A 60 -10.53 4.74 -6.23
C PRO A 60 -11.01 3.84 -5.09
N ALA A 61 -10.86 2.52 -5.22
CA ALA A 61 -11.21 1.57 -4.17
C ALA A 61 -10.10 1.40 -3.11
N ALA A 62 -8.83 1.37 -3.53
CA ALA A 62 -7.70 1.12 -2.64
C ALA A 62 -7.34 2.32 -1.75
N LEU A 63 -7.38 3.54 -2.28
CA LEU A 63 -6.89 4.72 -1.57
C LEU A 63 -7.66 5.01 -0.26
N PRO A 64 -9.00 4.96 -0.20
CA PRO A 64 -9.73 5.17 1.06
C PRO A 64 -9.35 4.15 2.15
N VAL A 65 -9.08 2.89 1.76
CA VAL A 65 -8.66 1.83 2.69
C VAL A 65 -7.30 2.17 3.31
N VAL A 66 -6.33 2.58 2.48
CA VAL A 66 -4.99 2.98 2.95
C VAL A 66 -5.09 4.19 3.88
N MET A 67 -5.86 5.21 3.50
CA MET A 67 -6.06 6.40 4.31
C MET A 67 -6.67 6.08 5.67
N ALA A 68 -7.68 5.20 5.71
CA ALA A 68 -8.30 4.75 6.95
C ALA A 68 -7.32 3.97 7.85
N ARG A 69 -6.50 3.08 7.28
CA ARG A 69 -5.51 2.30 8.05
C ARG A 69 -4.37 3.15 8.61
N LEU A 70 -4.05 4.27 7.95
CA LEU A 70 -3.03 5.22 8.40
C LEU A 70 -3.60 6.40 9.20
N SER A 71 -4.88 6.38 9.54
CA SER A 71 -5.56 7.51 10.23
C SER A 71 -5.33 8.86 9.52
N ILE A 72 -5.45 8.86 8.19
CA ILE A 72 -5.36 10.07 7.37
C ILE A 72 -6.78 10.62 7.16
N ALA A 73 -6.95 11.94 7.29
CA ALA A 73 -8.23 12.61 7.05
C ALA A 73 -8.82 12.20 5.68
N PRO A 74 -10.12 11.85 5.59
CA PRO A 74 -11.19 12.11 6.56
C PRO A 74 -11.40 11.01 7.62
N PHE A 75 -10.50 10.04 7.73
CA PHE A 75 -10.67 8.84 8.57
C PHE A 75 -9.87 8.89 9.89
N LEU A 76 -9.83 10.09 10.50
CA LEU A 76 -9.17 10.35 11.79
C LEU A 76 -10.00 9.85 12.98
#